data_AF-A0A3B0QBM0-F1
#
_entry.id   AF-A0A3B0QBM0-F1
#
_cell.length_a   1.000
_cell.length_b   1.000
_cell.length_c   1.000
_cell.angle_alpha   90.00
_cell.angle_beta   90.00
_cell.angle_gamma   90.00
#
_symmetry.space_group_name_H-M   'P 1'
#
loop_
_entity.id
_entity.type
_entity.pdbx_description
1 polymer ?
#
loop_
_entity_poly.entity_id
_entity_poly.type
_entity_poly.pdbx_seq_one_letter_code
_entity_poly.pdbx_strand_id
1 'polypeptide(L)'
;MDKNIKKSQILKLYLKFQFTQKRLYIISLALILVFFTSSLVSYLVEHNNQSYKLINSFALASLVTFLISLTIFGLKIGILSRTINKIKNGSPEYQEKREKKKLSSMSETEKRIYLETKKRDHEFKESFPNKTVFPYFLNLLISFLVFIIFIIVSYI
;
A
#
# COMPACT_ATOMS: atom_id res chain seq x y z
N MET A 1 1.02 39.07 10.77
CA MET A 1 0.57 37.77 11.33
C MET A 1 1.74 36.82 11.20
N ASP A 2 2.54 36.77 12.25
CA ASP A 2 3.85 36.12 12.30
C ASP A 2 3.73 34.61 12.16
N LYS A 3 4.31 34.03 11.10
CA LYS A 3 4.50 32.58 11.02
C LYS A 3 5.80 32.28 10.28
N ASN A 4 6.90 32.57 10.96
CA ASN A 4 8.17 31.91 10.71
C ASN A 4 8.05 30.45 11.19
N ILE A 5 7.23 29.65 10.50
CA ILE A 5 7.01 28.24 10.84
C ILE A 5 8.33 27.53 10.60
N LYS A 6 9.01 27.15 11.68
CA LYS A 6 10.27 26.41 11.59
C LYS A 6 10.01 25.10 10.85
N LYS A 7 10.92 24.70 9.96
CA LYS A 7 10.84 23.43 9.20
C LYS A 7 10.54 22.22 10.09
N SER A 8 11.03 22.21 11.33
CA SER A 8 10.75 21.18 12.34
C SER A 8 9.27 21.09 12.75
N GLN A 9 8.54 22.21 12.81
CA GLN A 9 7.12 22.23 13.12
C GLN A 9 6.29 21.68 11.94
N ILE A 10 6.68 22.01 10.71
CA ILE A 10 6.06 21.46 9.49
C ILE A 10 6.25 19.95 9.43
N LEU A 11 7.47 19.46 9.69
CA LEU A 11 7.77 18.02 9.74
C LEU A 11 6.93 17.30 10.80
N LYS A 12 6.81 17.89 12.00
CA LYS A 12 6.02 17.33 13.11
C LYS A 12 4.53 17.25 12.75
N LEU A 13 3.98 18.29 12.15
CA LEU A 13 2.59 18.33 11.65
C LEU A 13 2.37 17.28 10.55
N TYR A 14 3.31 17.18 9.61
CA TYR A 14 3.26 16.18 8.54
C TYR A 14 3.28 14.75 9.08
N LEU A 15 4.22 14.42 9.97
CA LEU A 15 4.29 13.10 10.60
C LEU A 15 3.02 12.79 11.38
N LYS A 16 2.55 13.71 12.22
CA LYS A 16 1.30 13.54 12.98
C LYS A 16 0.12 13.22 12.05
N PHE A 17 0.02 13.93 10.93
CA PHE A 17 -1.00 13.66 9.92
C PHE A 17 -0.86 12.26 9.31
N GLN A 18 0.34 11.84 8.92
CA GLN A 18 0.56 10.52 8.32
C GLN A 18 0.24 9.37 9.29
N PHE A 19 0.60 9.50 10.57
CA PHE A 19 0.27 8.50 11.59
C PHE A 19 -1.24 8.44 11.92
N THR A 20 -2.01 9.47 11.59
CA THR A 20 -3.48 9.45 11.79
C THR A 20 -4.21 8.73 10.63
N GLN A 21 -3.50 8.39 9.55
CA GLN A 21 -4.14 7.79 8.39
C GLN A 21 -4.56 6.34 8.65
N LYS A 22 -5.87 6.08 8.56
CA LYS A 22 -6.45 4.72 8.63
C LYS A 22 -5.75 3.72 7.71
N ARG A 23 -5.32 4.17 6.53
CA ARG A 23 -4.61 3.34 5.53
C ARG A 23 -3.34 2.70 6.09
N LEU A 24 -2.58 3.42 6.93
CA LEU A 24 -1.38 2.88 7.57
C LEU A 24 -1.72 1.65 8.40
N TYR A 25 -2.69 1.78 9.31
CA TYR A 25 -3.12 0.72 10.21
C TYR A 25 -3.74 -0.48 9.49
N ILE A 26 -4.50 -0.25 8.41
CA ILE A 26 -5.07 -1.34 7.61
C ILE A 26 -3.95 -2.17 6.97
N ILE A 27 -2.93 -1.52 6.39
CA ILE A 27 -1.78 -2.22 5.80
C ILE A 27 -1.00 -2.96 6.88
N SER A 28 -0.72 -2.31 8.01
CA SER A 28 0.01 -2.95 9.13
C SER A 28 -0.74 -4.17 9.66
N LEU A 29 -2.05 -4.07 9.87
CA LEU A 29 -2.88 -5.19 10.32
C LEU A 29 -2.85 -6.36 9.33
N ALA A 30 -2.97 -6.07 8.03
CA ALA A 30 -2.89 -7.10 6.99
C ALA A 30 -1.53 -7.82 7.01
N LEU A 31 -0.42 -7.09 7.14
CA LEU A 31 0.91 -7.68 7.23
C LEU A 31 1.12 -8.50 8.51
N ILE A 32 0.58 -8.05 9.65
CA ILE A 32 0.60 -8.81 10.90
C ILE A 32 -0.16 -10.14 10.75
N LEU A 33 -1.33 -10.12 10.11
CA LEU A 33 -2.10 -11.34 9.84
C LEU A 33 -1.32 -12.30 8.93
N VAL A 34 -0.66 -11.79 7.88
CA VAL A 34 0.21 -12.59 7.01
C VAL A 34 1.36 -13.22 7.79
N PHE A 35 2.00 -12.46 8.68
CA PHE A 35 3.08 -12.95 9.52
C PHE A 35 2.62 -14.11 10.42
N PHE A 36 1.51 -13.94 11.15
CA PHE A 36 1.00 -14.98 12.05
C PHE A 36 0.49 -16.21 11.30
N THR A 37 -0.22 -16.03 10.18
CA THR A 37 -0.70 -17.14 9.37
C THR A 37 0.46 -17.93 8.76
N SER A 38 1.48 -17.25 8.22
CA SER A 38 2.69 -17.91 7.69
C SER A 38 3.45 -18.66 8.78
N SER A 39 3.57 -18.06 9.98
CA SER A 39 4.21 -18.70 11.14
C SER A 39 3.45 -19.96 11.56
N LEU A 40 2.11 -19.88 11.64
CA LEU A 40 1.27 -21.00 12.02
C LEU A 40 1.35 -22.14 11.00
N VAL A 41 1.30 -21.82 9.70
CA VAL A 41 1.44 -22.82 8.64
C VAL A 41 2.79 -23.52 8.72
N SER A 42 3.88 -22.76 8.86
CA SER A 42 5.23 -23.33 8.99
C SER A 42 5.35 -24.21 10.24
N TYR A 43 4.81 -23.76 11.38
CA TYR A 43 4.76 -24.56 12.60
C TYR A 43 4.00 -25.87 12.39
N LEU A 44 2.80 -25.83 11.82
CA LEU A 44 2.00 -27.04 11.59
C LEU A 44 2.70 -28.03 10.64
N VAL A 45 3.46 -27.56 9.66
CA VAL A 45 4.21 -28.41 8.74
C VAL A 45 5.43 -29.04 9.41
N GLU A 46 6.15 -28.30 10.25
CA GLU A 46 7.47 -28.72 10.75
C GLU A 46 7.47 -29.20 12.21
N HIS A 47 6.38 -29.07 12.97
CA HIS A 47 6.37 -29.38 14.41
C HIS A 47 6.75 -30.83 14.76
N ASN A 48 6.56 -31.78 13.84
CA ASN A 48 6.91 -33.19 14.02
C ASN A 48 8.39 -33.49 13.73
N ASN A 49 9.14 -32.49 13.26
CA ASN A 49 10.54 -32.65 12.90
C ASN A 49 11.44 -32.43 14.12
N GLN A 50 12.29 -33.39 14.47
CA GLN A 50 13.05 -33.36 15.73
C GLN A 50 14.06 -32.20 15.81
N SER A 51 14.49 -31.65 14.67
CA SER A 51 15.40 -30.50 14.60
C SER A 51 14.68 -29.15 14.51
N TYR A 52 13.34 -29.14 14.59
CA TYR A 52 12.56 -27.92 14.46
C TYR A 52 12.76 -26.97 15.64
N LYS A 53 12.96 -25.68 15.33
CA LYS A 53 12.92 -24.60 16.30
C LYS A 53 11.83 -23.62 15.89
N LEU A 54 10.98 -23.20 16.83
CA LEU A 54 9.91 -22.22 16.59
C LEU A 54 10.44 -20.93 15.93
N ILE A 55 11.67 -20.53 16.27
CA ILE A 55 12.33 -19.36 15.68
C ILE A 55 12.49 -19.46 14.16
N ASN A 56 12.66 -20.67 13.61
CA ASN A 56 12.78 -20.88 12.16
C ASN A 56 11.46 -20.52 11.45
N SER A 57 10.31 -20.83 12.05
CA SER A 57 9.01 -20.41 11.51
C SER A 57 8.81 -18.91 11.56
N PHE A 58 9.26 -18.24 12.63
CA PHE A 58 9.23 -16.77 12.68
C PHE A 58 10.18 -16.13 11.66
N ALA A 59 11.36 -16.72 11.46
CA ALA A 59 12.29 -16.29 10.42
C ALA A 59 11.68 -16.42 9.02
N LEU A 60 11.09 -17.58 8.70
CA LEU A 60 10.41 -17.80 7.42
C LEU A 60 9.22 -16.84 7.23
N ALA A 61 8.39 -16.67 8.25
CA ALA A 61 7.25 -15.75 8.20
C ALA A 61 7.69 -14.29 8.05
N SER A 62 8.78 -13.88 8.70
CA SER A 62 9.33 -12.52 8.56
C SER A 62 9.85 -12.26 7.14
N LEU A 63 10.49 -13.25 6.52
CA LEU A 63 10.94 -13.19 5.12
C LEU A 63 9.75 -13.05 4.16
N VAL A 64 8.73 -13.91 4.32
CA VAL A 64 7.51 -13.86 3.48
C VAL A 64 6.81 -12.50 3.63
N THR A 65 6.65 -12.01 4.86
CA THR A 65 6.02 -10.72 5.15
C THR A 65 6.81 -9.57 4.54
N PHE A 66 8.15 -9.61 4.61
CA PHE A 66 9.01 -8.60 4.00
C PHE A 66 8.88 -8.58 2.47
N LEU A 67 8.90 -9.74 1.80
CA LEU A 67 8.73 -9.83 0.35
C LEU A 67 7.37 -9.30 -0.12
N ILE A 68 6.31 -9.60 0.62
CA ILE A 68 4.97 -9.07 0.34
C ILE A 68 4.97 -7.54 0.50
N SER A 69 5.52 -7.03 1.60
CA SER A 69 5.63 -5.59 1.86
C SER A 69 6.44 -4.86 0.77
N LEU A 70 7.55 -5.46 0.33
CA LEU A 70 8.39 -4.95 -0.77
C LEU A 70 7.61 -4.90 -2.09
N THR A 71 6.86 -5.96 -2.40
CA THR A 71 6.01 -6.02 -3.60
C THR A 71 4.94 -4.92 -3.56
N ILE A 72 4.23 -4.78 -2.44
CA ILE A 72 3.19 -3.75 -2.27
C ILE A 72 3.79 -2.34 -2.46
N PHE A 73 4.97 -2.07 -1.87
CA PHE A 73 5.66 -0.80 -2.02
C PHE A 73 6.07 -0.53 -3.47
N GLY A 74 6.64 -1.53 -4.16
CA GLY A 74 6.99 -1.45 -5.58
C GLY A 74 5.79 -1.18 -6.49
N LEU A 75 4.65 -1.83 -6.21
CA LEU A 75 3.38 -1.56 -6.89
C LEU A 75 2.93 -0.10 -6.68
N LYS A 76 3.05 0.43 -5.45
CA LYS A 76 2.62 1.80 -5.12
C LYS A 76 3.51 2.87 -5.76
N ILE A 77 4.83 2.68 -5.81
CA ILE A 77 5.76 3.60 -6.48
C ILE A 77 5.55 3.60 -8.00
N GLY A 78 4.84 2.60 -8.51
CA GLY A 78 4.47 2.54 -9.90
C GLY A 78 5.53 1.88 -10.77
N ILE A 79 6.39 1.03 -10.18
CA ILE A 79 7.28 0.13 -10.93
C ILE A 79 6.44 -0.71 -11.93
N LEU A 80 5.22 -1.09 -11.55
CA LEU A 80 4.25 -1.76 -12.42
C LEU A 80 3.09 -0.87 -12.89
N SER A 81 3.13 0.45 -12.67
CA SER A 81 2.00 1.35 -13.00
C SER A 81 1.63 1.31 -14.47
N ARG A 82 2.62 1.26 -15.38
CA ARG A 82 2.39 1.17 -16.82
C ARG A 82 1.74 -0.16 -17.23
N THR A 83 2.17 -1.27 -16.62
CA THR A 83 1.65 -2.60 -16.89
C THR A 83 0.21 -2.76 -16.35
N ILE A 84 -0.01 -2.36 -15.10
CA ILE A 84 -1.34 -2.40 -14.47
C ILE A 84 -2.31 -1.45 -15.16
N ASN A 85 -1.87 -0.24 -15.53
CA ASN A 85 -2.74 0.70 -16.26
C ASN A 85 -3.11 0.14 -17.63
N LYS A 86 -2.18 -0.47 -18.38
CA LYS A 86 -2.51 -1.11 -19.67
C LYS A 86 -3.51 -2.26 -19.51
N ILE A 87 -3.36 -3.10 -18.48
CA ILE A 87 -4.27 -4.23 -18.22
C ILE A 87 -5.65 -3.74 -17.76
N LYS A 88 -5.68 -2.79 -16.80
CA LYS A 88 -6.92 -2.29 -16.19
C LYS A 88 -7.73 -1.42 -17.14
N ASN A 89 -7.06 -0.62 -17.97
CA ASN A 89 -7.71 0.37 -18.81
C ASN A 89 -7.97 -0.13 -20.25
N GLY A 90 -7.35 -1.23 -20.68
CA GLY A 90 -7.47 -1.70 -22.06
C GLY A 90 -6.88 -0.70 -23.07
N SER A 91 -7.22 -0.84 -24.36
CA SER A 91 -6.83 0.12 -25.38
C SER A 91 -7.44 1.51 -25.09
N PRO A 92 -6.66 2.61 -25.20
CA PRO A 92 -7.17 3.99 -25.07
C PRO A 92 -8.41 4.26 -25.94
N GLU A 93 -8.44 3.71 -27.16
CA GLU A 93 -9.55 3.87 -28.10
C GLU A 93 -10.85 3.25 -27.57
N TYR A 94 -10.76 2.11 -26.86
CA TYR A 94 -11.94 1.47 -26.29
C TYR A 94 -12.52 2.30 -25.16
N GLN A 95 -11.67 2.92 -24.33
CA GLN A 95 -12.11 3.80 -23.26
C GLN A 95 -12.81 5.04 -23.81
N GLU A 96 -12.22 5.67 -24.82
CA GLU A 96 -12.77 6.88 -25.43
C GLU A 96 -14.11 6.60 -26.12
N LYS A 97 -14.23 5.47 -26.83
CA LYS A 97 -15.48 5.06 -27.48
C LYS A 97 -16.58 4.74 -26.47
N ARG A 98 -16.24 4.06 -25.35
CA ARG A 98 -17.18 3.78 -24.26
C ARG A 98 -17.64 5.06 -23.57
N GLU A 99 -16.74 6.02 -23.38
CA GLU A 99 -17.05 7.31 -22.76
C GLU A 99 -17.95 8.16 -23.66
N LYS A 100 -17.65 8.26 -24.96
CA LYS A 100 -18.51 8.95 -25.94
C LYS A 100 -19.92 8.34 -25.99
N LYS A 101 -20.04 7.01 -25.98
CA LYS A 101 -21.34 6.32 -25.96
C LYS A 101 -22.15 6.61 -24.70
N LYS A 102 -21.47 6.73 -23.55
CA LYS A 102 -22.09 7.05 -22.27
C LYS A 102 -22.55 8.51 -22.20
N LEU A 103 -21.77 9.42 -22.75
CA LEU A 103 -22.13 10.85 -22.84
C LEU A 103 -23.27 11.08 -23.82
N SER A 104 -23.33 10.35 -24.94
CA SER A 104 -24.40 10.52 -25.94
C SER A 104 -25.78 10.11 -25.44
N SER A 105 -25.87 9.27 -24.40
CA SER A 105 -27.14 8.83 -23.80
C SER A 105 -27.63 9.73 -22.65
N MET A 106 -26.88 10.78 -22.30
CA MET A 106 -27.19 11.69 -21.19
C MET A 106 -27.79 13.00 -21.69
N SER A 107 -28.69 13.58 -20.91
CA SER A 107 -29.15 14.96 -21.10
C SER A 107 -28.01 15.96 -20.84
N GLU A 108 -28.16 17.20 -21.32
CA GLU A 108 -27.14 18.25 -21.14
C GLU A 108 -26.85 18.57 -19.67
N THR A 109 -27.87 18.54 -18.81
CA THR A 109 -27.73 18.68 -17.36
C THR A 109 -26.98 17.52 -16.72
N GLU A 110 -27.29 16.27 -17.10
CA GLU A 110 -26.58 15.08 -16.62
C GLU A 110 -25.13 15.05 -17.08
N LYS A 111 -24.84 15.46 -18.33
CA LYS A 111 -23.47 15.59 -18.85
C LYS A 111 -22.65 16.55 -18.00
N ARG A 112 -23.19 17.73 -17.66
CA ARG A 112 -22.51 18.70 -16.79
C ARG A 112 -22.19 18.11 -15.42
N ILE A 113 -23.17 17.50 -14.76
CA ILE A 113 -23.00 16.90 -13.43
C ILE A 113 -21.94 15.78 -13.48
N TYR A 114 -21.99 14.94 -14.51
CA TYR A 114 -21.04 13.85 -14.71
C TYR A 114 -19.60 14.36 -14.88
N LEU A 115 -19.39 15.37 -15.73
CA LEU A 115 -18.06 15.96 -15.95
C LEU A 115 -17.52 16.66 -14.71
N GLU A 116 -18.36 17.40 -13.98
CA GLU A 116 -17.95 18.03 -12.71
C GLU A 116 -17.59 16.99 -11.64
N THR A 117 -18.35 15.91 -11.54
CA THR A 117 -18.04 14.82 -10.61
C THR A 117 -16.72 14.14 -10.97
N LYS A 118 -16.51 13.86 -12.27
CA LYS A 118 -15.25 13.28 -12.76
C LYS A 118 -14.06 14.18 -12.47
N LYS A 119 -14.21 15.50 -12.63
CA LYS A 119 -13.16 16.48 -12.32
C LYS A 119 -12.84 16.50 -10.82
N ARG A 120 -13.86 16.55 -9.95
CA ARG A 120 -13.68 16.48 -8.49
C ARG A 120 -13.00 15.19 -8.05
N ASP A 121 -13.37 14.05 -8.64
CA ASP A 121 -12.72 12.77 -8.36
C ASP A 121 -11.26 12.74 -8.78
N HIS A 122 -10.93 13.37 -9.91
CA HIS A 122 -9.55 13.51 -10.37
C HIS A 122 -8.74 14.37 -9.39
N GLU A 123 -9.25 15.55 -9.03
CA GLU A 123 -8.64 16.46 -8.05
C GLU A 123 -8.44 15.78 -6.68
N PHE A 124 -9.42 15.00 -6.22
CA PHE A 124 -9.30 14.22 -4.99
C PHE A 124 -8.26 13.09 -5.08
N LYS A 125 -8.15 12.40 -6.22
CA LYS A 125 -7.10 11.39 -6.46
C LYS A 125 -5.71 12.01 -6.53
N GLU A 126 -5.63 13.24 -7.03
CA GLU A 126 -4.39 14.02 -7.10
C GLU A 126 -4.01 14.70 -5.79
N SER A 127 -4.94 14.79 -4.84
CA SER A 127 -4.72 15.42 -3.54
C SER A 127 -3.59 14.75 -2.74
N PHE A 128 -2.90 15.58 -1.96
CA PHE A 128 -1.79 15.19 -1.08
C PHE A 128 -2.05 13.90 -0.26
N PRO A 129 -3.18 13.72 0.43
CA PRO A 129 -3.41 12.50 1.23
C PRO A 129 -3.48 11.21 0.42
N ASN A 130 -3.79 11.25 -0.88
CA ASN A 130 -3.90 10.04 -1.70
C ASN A 130 -2.58 9.65 -2.38
N LYS A 131 -1.73 10.63 -2.68
CA LYS A 131 -0.42 10.42 -3.30
C LYS A 131 0.68 9.99 -2.32
N THR A 132 0.47 10.09 -1.00
CA THR A 132 1.52 9.72 -0.04
C THR A 132 1.90 8.23 -0.18
N VAL A 133 3.21 7.98 -0.27
CA VAL A 133 3.81 6.64 -0.25
C VAL A 133 4.19 6.25 1.18
N PHE A 134 4.10 7.20 2.12
CA PHE A 134 4.54 7.04 3.51
C PHE A 134 3.99 5.79 4.20
N PRO A 135 2.69 5.44 4.12
CA PRO A 135 2.18 4.23 4.76
C PRO A 135 2.86 2.95 4.28
N TYR A 136 3.22 2.90 3.00
CA TYR A 136 3.85 1.73 2.38
C TYR A 136 5.34 1.68 2.73
N PHE A 137 6.02 2.82 2.68
CA PHE A 137 7.43 2.93 3.09
C PHE A 137 7.61 2.56 4.56
N LEU A 138 6.77 3.08 5.45
CA LEU A 138 6.88 2.81 6.88
C LEU A 138 6.66 1.32 7.18
N ASN A 139 5.65 0.70 6.56
CA ASN A 139 5.42 -0.73 6.71
C ASN A 139 6.58 -1.56 6.14
N LEU A 140 7.17 -1.17 5.02
CA LEU A 140 8.36 -1.82 4.49
C LEU A 140 9.54 -1.75 5.46
N LEU A 141 9.79 -0.57 6.03
CA LEU A 141 10.85 -0.37 7.02
C LEU A 141 10.63 -1.25 8.26
N ILE A 142 9.40 -1.29 8.78
CA ILE A 142 9.05 -2.13 9.94
C ILE A 142 9.25 -3.61 9.60
N SER A 143 8.71 -4.09 8.47
CA SER A 143 8.87 -5.48 8.04
C SER A 143 10.34 -5.86 7.83
N PHE A 144 11.17 -4.93 7.33
CA PHE A 144 12.61 -5.15 7.16
C PHE A 144 13.34 -5.29 8.49
N LEU A 145 13.04 -4.44 9.48
CA LEU A 145 13.62 -4.55 10.82
C LEU A 145 13.23 -5.88 11.49
N VAL A 146 11.95 -6.26 11.40
CA VAL A 146 11.44 -7.54 11.93
C VAL A 146 12.15 -8.73 11.25
N PHE A 147 12.32 -8.68 9.93
CA PHE A 147 13.07 -9.66 9.16
C PHE A 147 14.52 -9.80 9.62
N ILE A 148 15.24 -8.69 9.76
CA ILE A 148 16.64 -8.71 10.23
C ILE A 148 16.72 -9.36 11.62
N ILE A 149 15.86 -8.95 12.55
CA ILE A 149 15.88 -9.47 13.93
C ILE A 149 15.67 -10.98 13.94
N PHE A 150 14.63 -11.48 13.26
CA PHE A 150 14.33 -12.92 13.29
C PHE A 150 15.35 -13.77 12.54
N ILE A 151 15.92 -13.26 11.45
CA ILE A 151 17.02 -13.94 10.76
C ILE A 151 18.23 -14.02 11.68
N ILE A 152 18.69 -12.92 12.27
CA ILE A 152 19.86 -12.93 13.15
C ILE A 152 19.64 -13.91 14.31
N VAL A 153 18.49 -13.85 14.98
CA VAL A 153 18.18 -14.73 16.12
C VAL A 153 18.05 -16.19 15.70
N SER A 154 17.63 -16.48 14.46
CA SER A 154 17.55 -17.85 13.94
C SER A 154 18.92 -18.46 13.59
N TYR A 155 19.92 -17.63 13.28
CA TYR A 155 21.27 -18.06 12.93
C TYR A 155 22.23 -18.10 14.14
N ILE A 156 21.83 -17.53 15.29
CA ILE A 156 22.50 -17.66 16.59
C ILE A 156 22.03 -18.94 17.27
#